data_AF-A0A540WG59-F1
#
_entry.id   AF-A0A540WG59-F1
#
_cell.length_a   1.000
_cell.length_b   1.000
_cell.length_c   1.000
_cell.angle_alpha   90.00
_cell.angle_beta   90.00
_cell.angle_gamma   90.00
#
_symmetry.space_group_name_H-M   'P 1'
#
loop_
_entity.id
_entity.type
_entity.pdbx_description
1 polymer ?
#
loop_
_entity_poly.entity_id
_entity_poly.type
_entity_poly.pdbx_seq_one_letter_code
_entity_poly.pdbx_strand_id
1 'polypeptide(L)'
;QLGVSASLILCFLRHLSEEEAFETLEQALPYRDRFIGVGLDSSEVGHPPEKFARVFARCRELGLHRVAHAGEEGPPAYIWGALDVLHAERIDHGVQAVHDADLMRRLAQDRVALTVCPLSNEKLCVF
;
A
#
# COMPACT_ATOMS: atom_id res chain seq x y z
N GLN A 1 -31.64 -6.09 -2.41
CA GLN A 1 -30.16 -6.02 -2.54
C GLN A 1 -29.82 -4.84 -3.43
N LEU A 2 -28.75 -4.10 -3.15
CA LEU A 2 -28.39 -2.84 -3.84
C LEU A 2 -27.73 -3.03 -5.22
N GLY A 3 -27.44 -4.26 -5.65
CA GLY A 3 -26.77 -4.53 -6.93
C GLY A 3 -25.27 -4.20 -6.95
N VAL A 4 -24.64 -4.00 -5.79
CA VAL A 4 -23.23 -3.65 -5.64
C VAL A 4 -22.42 -4.86 -5.19
N SER A 5 -21.31 -5.14 -5.89
CA SER A 5 -20.28 -6.09 -5.46
C SER A 5 -19.19 -5.38 -4.65
N ALA A 6 -18.69 -6.01 -3.60
CA ALA A 6 -17.61 -5.46 -2.78
C ALA A 6 -16.61 -6.56 -2.38
N SER A 7 -15.37 -6.14 -2.13
CA SER A 7 -14.32 -6.97 -1.54
C SER A 7 -13.50 -6.12 -0.58
N LEU A 8 -13.04 -6.71 0.51
CA LEU A 8 -12.32 -6.00 1.57
C LEU A 8 -10.81 -6.10 1.40
N ILE A 9 -10.10 -5.02 1.69
CA ILE A 9 -8.66 -4.97 1.89
C ILE A 9 -8.43 -4.56 3.35
N LEU A 10 -7.61 -5.32 4.07
CA LEU A 10 -7.26 -5.03 5.47
C LEU A 10 -5.99 -4.17 5.51
N CYS A 11 -6.01 -2.99 6.12
CA CYS A 11 -4.83 -2.12 6.19
C CYS A 11 -4.08 -2.25 7.52
N PHE A 12 -2.75 -2.20 7.44
CA PHE A 12 -1.88 -2.00 8.60
C PHE A 12 -1.57 -0.51 8.78
N LEU A 13 -1.55 -0.05 10.02
CA LEU A 13 -1.26 1.34 10.37
C LEU A 13 0.25 1.56 10.45
N ARG A 14 0.85 2.28 9.50
CA ARG A 14 2.31 2.31 9.34
C ARG A 14 3.08 3.07 10.43
N HIS A 15 2.40 3.94 11.16
CA HIS A 15 2.99 4.65 12.30
C HIS A 15 3.23 3.73 13.50
N LEU A 16 2.47 2.64 13.62
CA LEU A 16 2.64 1.59 14.64
C LEU A 16 3.75 0.60 14.27
N SER A 17 4.10 -0.33 15.16
CA SER A 17 5.15 -1.31 14.92
C SER A 17 4.76 -2.39 13.90
N GLU A 18 5.74 -3.08 13.31
CA GLU A 18 5.47 -4.28 12.51
C GLU A 18 4.90 -5.42 13.37
N GLU A 19 5.23 -5.46 14.66
CA GLU A 19 4.68 -6.42 15.61
C GLU A 19 3.16 -6.27 15.75
N GLU A 20 2.67 -5.04 15.92
CA GLU A 20 1.23 -4.74 15.94
C GLU A 20 0.54 -5.10 14.61
N ALA A 21 1.24 -5.00 13.47
CA ALA A 21 0.73 -5.48 12.18
C ALA A 21 0.61 -7.01 12.13
N PHE A 22 1.56 -7.75 12.72
CA PHE A 22 1.45 -9.20 12.87
C PHE A 22 0.29 -9.59 13.80
N GLU A 23 0.15 -8.92 14.94
CA GLU A 23 -0.99 -9.16 15.84
C GLU A 23 -2.33 -8.94 15.13
N THR A 24 -2.43 -7.86 14.33
CA THR A 24 -3.60 -7.57 13.51
C THR A 24 -3.85 -8.67 12.48
N LEU A 25 -2.80 -9.14 11.79
CA LEU A 25 -2.91 -10.22 10.82
C LEU A 25 -3.43 -11.50 11.48
N GLU A 26 -2.87 -11.92 12.62
CA GLU A 26 -3.27 -13.13 13.33
C GLU A 26 -4.73 -13.05 13.81
N GLN A 27 -5.17 -11.90 14.30
CA GLN A 27 -6.58 -11.67 14.64
C GLN A 27 -7.52 -11.73 13.43
N ALA A 28 -7.02 -11.40 12.24
CA ALA A 28 -7.79 -11.42 11.01
C ALA A 28 -7.83 -12.81 10.33
N LEU A 29 -6.87 -13.71 10.60
CA LEU A 29 -6.81 -15.03 9.96
C LEU A 29 -8.07 -15.90 10.14
N PRO A 30 -8.78 -15.89 11.29
CA PRO A 30 -10.09 -16.56 11.41
C PRO A 30 -11.14 -16.08 10.40
N TYR A 31 -10.95 -14.90 9.80
CA TYR A 31 -11.84 -14.27 8.81
C TYR A 31 -11.19 -14.20 7.42
N ARG A 32 -10.25 -15.09 7.11
CA ARG A 32 -9.45 -15.06 5.86
C ARG A 32 -10.29 -15.03 4.57
N ASP A 33 -11.50 -15.55 4.59
CA ASP A 33 -12.45 -15.55 3.47
C ASP A 33 -13.15 -14.20 3.25
N ARG A 34 -13.00 -13.24 4.17
CA ARG A 34 -13.67 -11.93 4.15
C ARG A 34 -12.88 -10.83 3.47
N PHE A 35 -11.57 -11.01 3.27
CA PHE A 35 -10.70 -10.03 2.64
C PHE A 35 -9.81 -10.66 1.58
N ILE A 36 -9.54 -9.89 0.54
CA ILE A 36 -8.78 -10.35 -0.64
C ILE A 36 -7.29 -9.98 -0.55
N GLY A 37 -6.95 -9.01 0.30
CA GLY A 37 -5.59 -8.49 0.36
C GLY A 37 -5.34 -7.60 1.58
N VAL A 38 -4.12 -7.10 1.65
CA VAL A 38 -3.66 -6.17 2.66
C VAL A 38 -3.17 -4.85 2.07
N GLY A 39 -3.34 -3.78 2.83
CA GLY A 39 -2.87 -2.43 2.55
C GLY A 39 -1.91 -1.92 3.62
N LEU A 40 -1.23 -0.80 3.34
CA LEU A 40 -0.44 -0.04 4.30
C LEU A 40 -0.81 1.43 4.15
N ASP A 41 -1.24 2.07 5.25
CA ASP A 41 -1.70 3.45 5.27
C ASP A 41 -1.28 4.18 6.56
N SER A 42 -1.88 5.35 6.82
CA SER A 42 -1.53 6.29 7.89
C SER A 42 -0.23 7.07 7.62
N SER A 43 0.33 7.76 8.63
CA SER A 43 1.44 8.71 8.48
C SER A 43 2.59 8.14 7.65
N GLU A 44 2.86 8.71 6.49
CA GLU A 44 3.82 8.14 5.54
C GLU A 44 5.26 8.47 5.91
N VAL A 45 5.57 9.76 6.10
CA VAL A 45 6.94 10.23 6.34
C VAL A 45 7.48 9.68 7.67
N GLY A 46 8.68 9.11 7.64
CA GLY A 46 9.31 8.48 8.80
C GLY A 46 8.93 7.01 9.02
N HIS A 47 8.04 6.47 8.19
CA HIS A 47 7.53 5.10 8.30
C HIS A 47 7.67 4.37 6.96
N PRO A 48 8.91 4.08 6.50
CA PRO A 48 9.17 3.53 5.16
C PRO A 48 8.50 2.16 4.94
N PRO A 49 8.17 1.79 3.68
CA PRO A 49 7.62 0.48 3.34
C PRO A 49 8.40 -0.68 3.96
N GLU A 50 9.73 -0.61 3.92
CA GLU A 50 10.67 -1.61 4.42
C GLU A 50 10.42 -2.01 5.88
N LYS A 51 9.84 -1.11 6.69
CA LYS A 51 9.46 -1.38 8.08
C LYS A 51 8.48 -2.55 8.21
N PHE A 52 7.69 -2.83 7.17
CA PHE A 52 6.64 -3.86 7.15
C PHE A 52 6.95 -5.03 6.21
N ALA A 53 8.22 -5.20 5.82
CA ALA A 53 8.63 -6.21 4.86
C ALA A 53 8.25 -7.64 5.26
N ARG A 54 8.39 -7.99 6.55
CA ARG A 54 8.13 -9.37 7.02
C ARG A 54 6.65 -9.68 7.05
N VAL A 55 5.81 -8.76 7.51
CA VAL A 55 4.36 -8.98 7.53
C VAL A 55 3.80 -9.04 6.11
N PHE A 56 4.30 -8.23 5.17
CA PHE A 56 3.91 -8.33 3.77
C PHE A 56 4.40 -9.61 3.09
N ALA A 57 5.61 -10.08 3.41
CA ALA A 57 6.09 -11.39 2.94
C ALA A 57 5.18 -12.52 3.45
N ARG A 58 4.77 -12.47 4.73
CA ARG A 58 3.81 -13.43 5.28
C ARG A 58 2.46 -13.37 4.58
N CYS A 59 1.93 -12.17 4.29
CA CYS A 59 0.69 -12.02 3.53
C CYS A 59 0.80 -12.61 2.11
N ARG A 60 1.97 -12.50 1.47
CA ARG A 60 2.23 -13.16 0.18
C ARG A 60 2.16 -14.68 0.28
N GLU A 61 2.76 -15.29 1.30
CA GLU A 61 2.67 -16.74 1.54
C GLU A 61 1.23 -17.20 1.75
N LEU A 62 0.40 -16.36 2.36
CA LEU A 62 -1.04 -16.58 2.58
C LEU A 62 -1.90 -16.34 1.33
N GLY A 63 -1.29 -16.02 0.18
CA GLY A 63 -1.98 -15.75 -1.08
C GLY A 63 -2.85 -14.49 -1.04
N LEU A 64 -2.50 -13.50 -0.20
CA LEU A 64 -3.20 -12.22 -0.15
C LEU A 64 -2.60 -11.26 -1.18
N HIS A 65 -3.47 -10.49 -1.84
CA HIS A 65 -3.05 -9.34 -2.62
C HIS A 65 -2.37 -8.31 -1.70
N ARG A 66 -1.41 -7.55 -2.24
CA ARG A 66 -0.66 -6.54 -1.47
C ARG A 66 -0.73 -5.21 -2.19
N VAL A 67 -1.06 -4.17 -1.45
CA VAL A 67 -1.12 -2.78 -1.93
C VAL A 67 -0.57 -1.86 -0.84
N ALA A 68 -0.19 -0.64 -1.17
CA ALA A 68 0.32 0.30 -0.19
C ALA A 68 0.12 1.75 -0.65
N HIS A 69 -0.17 2.63 0.31
CA HIS A 69 0.05 4.05 0.13
C HIS A 69 1.55 4.31 0.01
N ALA A 70 1.96 4.89 -1.11
CA ALA A 70 3.33 5.31 -1.32
C ALA A 70 3.39 6.53 -2.22
N GLY A 71 4.20 7.52 -1.85
CA GLY A 71 4.37 8.75 -2.62
C GLY A 71 3.14 9.65 -2.59
N GLU A 72 2.47 9.71 -1.45
CA GLU A 72 1.52 10.78 -1.11
C GLU A 72 2.31 11.96 -0.53
N GLU A 73 2.82 11.79 0.70
CA GLU A 73 3.75 12.72 1.37
C GLU A 73 5.21 12.23 1.29
N GLY A 74 5.40 10.93 1.09
CA GLY A 74 6.70 10.26 1.04
C GLY A 74 7.46 10.47 -0.27
N PRO A 75 8.79 10.32 -0.25
CA PRO A 75 9.60 10.49 -1.46
C PRO A 75 9.36 9.35 -2.48
N PRO A 76 9.76 9.53 -3.76
CA PRO A 76 9.71 8.46 -4.78
C PRO A 76 10.34 7.14 -4.34
N ALA A 77 11.37 7.18 -3.49
CA ALA A 77 12.01 6.01 -2.91
C ALA A 77 11.03 5.09 -2.15
N TYR A 78 9.96 5.62 -1.55
CA TYR A 78 8.94 4.80 -0.90
C TYR A 78 8.05 4.08 -1.91
N ILE A 79 7.86 4.63 -3.12
CA ILE A 79 7.18 3.91 -4.19
C ILE A 79 8.03 2.73 -4.66
N TRP A 80 9.34 2.92 -4.82
CA TRP A 80 10.27 1.82 -5.08
C TRP A 80 10.20 0.75 -3.98
N GLY A 81 10.26 1.13 -2.71
CA GLY A 81 10.13 0.19 -1.57
C GLY A 81 8.80 -0.57 -1.58
N ALA A 82 7.68 0.10 -1.88
CA ALA A 82 6.39 -0.56 -2.00
C ALA A 82 6.36 -1.61 -3.14
N LEU A 83 6.97 -1.31 -4.29
CA LEU A 83 7.03 -2.25 -5.42
C LEU A 83 8.00 -3.41 -5.18
N ASP A 84 9.20 -3.11 -4.67
CA ASP A 84 10.31 -4.07 -4.65
C ASP A 84 10.39 -4.88 -3.36
N VAL A 85 10.02 -4.26 -2.23
CA VAL A 85 10.11 -4.88 -0.90
C VAL A 85 8.76 -5.44 -0.48
N LEU A 86 7.69 -4.66 -0.65
CA LEU A 86 6.34 -5.11 -0.29
C LEU A 86 5.65 -5.91 -1.40
N HIS A 87 6.20 -5.88 -2.61
CA HIS A 87 5.60 -6.50 -3.80
C HIS A 87 4.14 -6.08 -3.99
N ALA A 88 3.90 -4.77 -3.86
CA ALA A 88 2.60 -4.17 -4.07
C ALA A 88 2.19 -4.29 -5.55
N GLU A 89 0.95 -4.68 -5.79
CA GLU A 89 0.39 -4.91 -7.14
C GLU A 89 -0.15 -3.61 -7.78
N ARG A 90 -0.42 -2.61 -6.93
CA ARG A 90 -0.73 -1.23 -7.30
C ARG A 90 -0.21 -0.30 -6.21
N ILE A 91 -0.11 0.98 -6.54
CA ILE A 91 0.26 2.03 -5.60
C ILE A 91 -0.97 2.88 -5.30
N ASP A 92 -1.27 3.06 -4.03
CA ASP A 92 -2.29 4.00 -3.60
C ASP A 92 -1.64 5.40 -3.51
N HIS A 93 -2.27 6.42 -4.11
CA HIS A 93 -1.67 7.72 -4.48
C HIS A 93 -0.60 7.64 -5.57
N GLY A 94 0.70 7.65 -5.21
CA GLY A 94 1.82 7.64 -6.15
C GLY A 94 2.12 8.97 -6.85
N VAL A 95 1.57 10.10 -6.39
CA VAL A 95 1.72 11.40 -7.08
C VAL A 95 3.15 11.92 -7.09
N GLN A 96 3.93 11.61 -6.06
CA GLN A 96 5.34 12.01 -5.98
C GLN A 96 6.22 11.29 -7.02
N ALA A 97 5.72 10.25 -7.72
CA ALA A 97 6.45 9.57 -8.78
C ALA A 97 6.94 10.51 -9.89
N VAL A 98 6.24 11.62 -10.13
CA VAL A 98 6.60 12.62 -11.14
C VAL A 98 8.01 13.21 -10.95
N HIS A 99 8.56 13.14 -9.74
CA HIS A 99 9.90 13.61 -9.42
C HIS A 99 11.01 12.60 -9.71
N ASP A 100 10.68 11.40 -10.20
CA ASP A 100 11.62 10.35 -10.59
C ASP A 100 11.26 9.81 -11.99
N ALA A 101 12.04 10.21 -13.00
CA ALA A 101 11.78 9.85 -14.39
C ALA A 101 11.94 8.34 -14.67
N ASP A 102 12.79 7.64 -13.93
CA ASP A 102 12.99 6.20 -14.08
C ASP A 102 11.85 5.43 -13.44
N LEU A 103 11.36 5.89 -12.28
CA LEU A 103 10.15 5.35 -11.67
C LEU A 103 8.93 5.55 -12.57
N MET A 104 8.72 6.74 -13.14
CA MET A 104 7.64 6.99 -14.09
C MET A 104 7.70 6.04 -15.29
N ARG A 105 8.90 5.79 -15.82
CA ARG A 105 9.10 4.85 -16.92
C ARG A 105 8.74 3.43 -16.48
N ARG A 106 9.19 2.99 -15.31
CA ARG A 106 8.86 1.68 -14.74
C ARG A 106 7.36 1.51 -14.56
N LEU A 107 6.68 2.45 -13.90
CA LEU A 107 5.24 2.40 -13.65
C LEU A 107 4.44 2.22 -14.95
N ALA A 108 4.83 2.94 -16.00
CA ALA A 108 4.22 2.81 -17.33
C ALA A 108 4.53 1.46 -18.01
N GLN A 109 5.79 1.01 -17.97
CA GLN A 109 6.24 -0.26 -18.57
C GLN A 109 5.56 -1.47 -17.91
N ASP A 110 5.57 -1.50 -16.58
CA ASP A 110 5.01 -2.59 -15.77
C ASP A 110 3.48 -2.51 -15.65
N ARG A 111 2.88 -1.42 -16.16
CA ARG A 111 1.44 -1.12 -16.08
C ARG A 111 0.92 -1.14 -14.64
N VAL A 112 1.71 -0.62 -13.70
CA VAL A 112 1.32 -0.47 -12.31
C VAL A 112 0.19 0.55 -12.22
N ALA A 113 -0.93 0.15 -11.63
CA ALA A 113 -2.04 1.08 -11.40
C ALA A 113 -1.71 2.04 -10.25
N LEU A 114 -2.09 3.31 -10.40
CA LEU A 114 -2.06 4.33 -9.35
C LEU A 114 -3.51 4.71 -9.00
N THR A 115 -3.92 4.54 -7.75
CA THR A 115 -5.24 4.98 -7.29
C THR A 115 -5.14 6.41 -6.76
N VAL A 116 -5.09 7.36 -7.69
CA VAL A 116 -4.96 8.79 -7.38
C VAL A 116 -6.24 9.33 -6.73
N CYS A 117 -6.07 10.20 -5.72
CA CYS A 117 -7.15 10.78 -4.92
C CYS A 117 -7.16 12.32 -5.03
N PRO A 118 -7.74 12.93 -6.09
CA PRO A 118 -7.51 14.36 -6.40
C PRO A 118 -7.87 15.33 -5.26
N LEU A 119 -9.07 15.18 -4.69
CA LEU A 119 -9.51 16.03 -3.58
C LEU A 119 -8.73 15.77 -2.29
N SER A 120 -8.26 14.54 -2.06
CA SER A 120 -7.38 14.24 -0.92
C SER A 120 -6.07 14.99 -1.06
N ASN A 121 -5.44 14.88 -2.24
CA ASN A 121 -4.16 15.51 -2.52
C ASN A 121 -4.23 17.04 -2.35
N GLU A 122 -5.32 17.65 -2.82
CA GLU A 122 -5.57 19.08 -2.64
C GLU A 122 -5.77 19.45 -1.16
N LYS A 123 -6.57 18.67 -0.42
CA LYS A 123 -6.86 18.96 1.00
C LYS A 123 -5.68 18.74 1.94
N LEU A 124 -4.76 17.85 1.57
CA LEU A 124 -3.56 17.54 2.33
C LEU A 124 -2.31 18.28 1.82
N CYS A 125 -2.45 19.10 0.77
CA CYS A 125 -1.38 19.91 0.21
C CYS A 125 -0.18 19.09 -0.31
N VAL A 126 -0.46 17.98 -1.00
CA VAL A 126 0.55 17.03 -1.53
C VAL A 126 0.56 16.95 -3.07
N PHE A 127 0.15 18.03 -3.74
CA PHE A 127 0.06 18.15 -5.19
C PHE A 127 1.38 18.62 -5.83
#